data_AF-A0A2V9ZXF0-F1
#
_entry.id   AF-A0A2V9ZXF0-F1
#
_cell.length_a   1.000
_cell.length_b   1.000
_cell.length_c   1.000
_cell.angle_alpha   90.00
_cell.angle_beta   90.00
_cell.angle_gamma   90.00
#
_symmetry.space_group_name_H-M   'P 1'
#
loop_
_entity.id
_entity.type
_entity.pdbx_description
1 polymer ?
#
loop_
_entity_poly.entity_id
_entity_poly.type
_entity_poly.pdbx_seq_one_letter_code
_entity_poly.pdbx_strand_id
1 'polypeptide(L)'
;MTKTDTEWKVYRTRFLIRAKQLSEAFSFFDPLGREHSGQPGDYLVESSDGTRRIAPREIFEDIYVPIGRADESWSPPAKREVPFAS
;
A
#
# COMPACT_ATOMS: atom_id res chain seq x y z
N MET A 1 -17.81 -18.43 4.10
CA MET A 1 -17.23 -17.09 3.89
C MET A 1 -15.73 -17.24 3.69
N THR A 2 -15.26 -17.24 2.45
CA THR A 2 -13.82 -17.27 2.15
C THR A 2 -13.25 -15.90 2.51
N LYS A 3 -12.47 -15.87 3.59
CA LYS A 3 -11.69 -14.71 4.04
C LYS A 3 -10.72 -14.39 2.91
N THR A 4 -11.13 -13.51 2.01
CA THR A 4 -10.30 -13.08 0.90
C THR A 4 -9.36 -12.08 1.53
N ASP A 5 -8.25 -12.58 2.08
CA ASP A 5 -7.13 -11.73 2.46
C ASP A 5 -6.76 -10.95 1.20
N THR A 6 -7.11 -9.67 1.16
CA THR A 6 -7.04 -8.92 -0.08
C THR A 6 -5.57 -8.84 -0.48
N GLU A 7 -5.21 -9.61 -1.51
CA GLU A 7 -3.84 -9.71 -1.98
C GLU A 7 -3.31 -8.34 -2.41
N TRP A 8 -2.04 -8.08 -2.09
CA TRP A 8 -1.34 -6.91 -2.59
C TRP A 8 -1.17 -7.00 -4.11
N LYS A 9 -1.57 -5.93 -4.80
CA LYS A 9 -1.37 -5.77 -6.24
C LYS A 9 -0.47 -4.57 -6.51
N VAL A 10 0.28 -4.62 -7.60
CA VAL A 10 1.06 -3.47 -8.07
C VAL A 10 0.20 -2.62 -8.97
N TYR A 11 0.28 -1.31 -8.77
CA TYR A 11 -0.39 -0.33 -9.61
C TYR A 11 0.64 0.67 -10.11
N ARG A 12 0.42 1.16 -11.32
CA ARG A 12 1.22 2.23 -11.91
C ARG A 12 0.46 3.55 -11.86
N THR A 13 1.20 4.60 -11.55
CA THR A 13 0.86 5.98 -11.87
C THR A 13 2.08 6.60 -12.56
N ARG A 14 2.49 7.81 -12.17
CA ARG A 14 3.84 8.32 -12.41
C ARG A 14 4.91 7.51 -11.65
N PHE A 15 4.52 6.84 -10.56
CA PHE A 15 5.38 5.94 -9.77
C PHE A 15 4.69 4.59 -9.56
N LEU A 16 5.49 3.55 -9.29
CA LEU A 16 5.00 2.24 -8.89
C LEU A 16 4.62 2.26 -7.41
N ILE A 17 3.50 1.64 -7.10
CA ILE A 17 3.01 1.41 -5.74
C ILE A 17 2.49 -0.01 -5.63
N ARG A 18 2.37 -0.51 -4.40
CA ARG A 18 1.50 -1.65 -4.13
C ARG A 18 0.32 -1.21 -3.28
N ALA A 19 -0.84 -1.81 -3.51
CA ALA A 19 -2.01 -1.57 -2.68
C ALA A 19 -2.81 -2.85 -2.45
N LYS A 20 -3.53 -2.88 -1.33
CA LYS A 20 -4.58 -3.86 -1.07
C LYS A 20 -5.86 -3.15 -0.65
N GLN A 21 -7.00 -3.68 -1.08
CA GLN A 21 -8.30 -3.17 -0.67
C GLN A 21 -8.62 -3.66 0.75
N LEU A 22 -9.14 -2.78 1.59
CA LEU A 22 -9.54 -3.11 2.95
C LEU A 22 -10.82 -3.95 2.93
N SER A 23 -10.81 -5.07 3.64
CA SER A 23 -12.00 -5.89 3.88
C SER A 23 -12.76 -5.48 5.14
N GLU A 24 -12.12 -4.73 6.03
CA GLU A 24 -12.63 -4.26 7.31
C GLU A 24 -12.10 -2.85 7.60
N ALA A 25 -12.71 -2.14 8.54
CA ALA A 25 -12.20 -0.84 8.98
C ALA A 25 -10.77 -1.00 9.53
N PHE A 26 -9.88 -0.11 9.15
CA PHE A 26 -8.46 -0.20 9.51
C PHE A 26 -7.91 1.19 9.84
N SER A 27 -7.11 1.30 10.89
CA SER A 27 -6.36 2.52 11.20
C SER A 27 -4.93 2.23 11.65
N PHE A 28 -4.04 3.19 11.42
CA PHE A 28 -2.66 3.17 11.87
C PHE A 28 -2.15 4.60 12.09
N PHE A 29 -1.07 4.74 12.87
CA PHE A 29 -0.36 6.00 13.02
C PHE A 29 0.89 6.00 12.13
N ASP A 30 1.14 7.11 11.44
CA ASP A 30 2.40 7.32 10.73
C ASP A 30 3.54 7.74 11.69
N PRO A 31 4.79 7.83 11.24
CA PRO A 31 5.91 8.25 12.09
C PRO A 31 5.80 9.66 12.67
N LEU A 32 4.88 10.49 12.15
CA LEU A 32 4.59 11.84 12.67
C LEU A 32 3.46 11.80 13.71
N GLY A 33 2.94 10.62 14.06
CA GLY A 33 1.86 10.45 15.02
C GLY A 33 0.49 10.83 14.46
N ARG A 34 0.33 10.92 13.13
CA ARG A 34 -0.98 11.21 12.52
C ARG A 34 -1.74 9.91 12.31
N GLU A 35 -3.01 9.89 12.71
CA GLU A 35 -3.89 8.77 12.45
C GLU A 35 -4.32 8.76 10.98
N HIS A 36 -4.20 7.59 10.36
CA HIS A 36 -4.76 7.27 9.06
C HIS A 36 -5.81 6.19 9.27
N SER A 37 -7.03 6.40 8.79
CA SER A 37 -8.12 5.44 8.91
C SER A 37 -8.85 5.27 7.58
N GLY A 38 -9.42 4.08 7.38
CA GLY A 38 -10.16 3.70 6.18
C GLY A 38 -11.27 2.71 6.48
N GLN A 39 -12.24 2.64 5.57
CA GLN A 39 -13.40 1.76 5.64
C GLN A 39 -13.24 0.56 4.69
N PRO A 40 -14.06 -0.49 4.83
CA PRO A 40 -14.12 -1.56 3.84
C PRO A 40 -14.31 -0.99 2.43
N GLY A 41 -13.47 -1.40 1.49
CA GLY A 41 -13.46 -0.91 0.12
C GLY A 41 -12.40 0.14 -0.19
N ASP A 42 -11.89 0.87 0.82
CA ASP A 42 -10.74 1.77 0.65
C ASP A 42 -9.44 0.97 0.43
N TYR A 43 -8.35 1.66 0.08
CA TYR A 43 -7.07 1.02 -0.20
C TYR A 43 -6.00 1.43 0.81
N LEU A 44 -5.31 0.43 1.37
CA LEU A 44 -4.00 0.65 1.97
C LEU A 44 -2.96 0.65 0.86
N VAL A 45 -2.27 1.78 0.71
CA VAL A 45 -1.26 2.01 -0.32
C VAL A 45 0.11 2.07 0.32
N GLU A 46 1.09 1.39 -0.29
CA GLU A 46 2.50 1.49 0.05
C GLU A 46 3.32 1.93 -1.16
N SER A 47 4.06 3.02 -0.97
CA SER A 47 5.01 3.56 -1.94
C SER A 47 6.38 2.90 -1.81
N SER A 48 7.23 3.01 -2.83
CA SER A 48 8.56 2.35 -2.85
C SER A 48 9.53 2.86 -1.77
N ASP A 49 9.28 4.05 -1.23
CA ASP A 49 9.99 4.64 -0.10
C ASP A 49 9.53 4.08 1.27
N GLY A 50 8.54 3.16 1.27
CA GLY A 50 7.97 2.57 2.48
C GLY A 50 6.86 3.41 3.11
N THR A 51 6.51 4.56 2.53
CA THR A 51 5.42 5.40 3.04
C THR A 51 4.08 4.71 2.81
N ARG A 52 3.24 4.68 3.85
CA ARG A 52 1.90 4.09 3.81
C ARG A 52 0.83 5.16 3.95
N ARG A 53 -0.31 4.96 3.29
CA ARG A 53 -1.49 5.83 3.40
C ARG A 53 -2.77 5.06 3.13
N ILE A 54 -3.90 5.62 3.54
CA ILE A 54 -5.23 5.19 3.10
C ILE A 54 -5.66 6.05 1.91
N ALA A 55 -6.19 5.41 0.87
CA ALA A 55 -6.78 6.08 -0.28
C ALA A 55 -8.26 5.68 -0.42
N PRO A 56 -9.19 6.65 -0.52
CA PRO A 56 -10.60 6.37 -0.80
C PRO A 56 -10.77 5.57 -2.08
N ARG A 57 -11.71 4.61 -2.09
CA ARG A 57 -11.95 3.73 -3.23
C ARG A 57 -12.08 4.48 -4.56
N GLU A 58 -12.98 5.46 -4.62
CA GLU A 58 -13.31 6.18 -5.86
C GLU A 58 -12.08 6.87 -6.45
N ILE A 59 -11.30 7.53 -5.60
CA ILE A 59 -10.06 8.22 -6.01
C ILE A 59 -9.00 7.22 -6.46
N PHE A 60 -8.89 6.09 -5.74
CA PHE A 60 -7.88 5.08 -6.05
C PHE A 60 -8.15 4.41 -7.40
N GLU A 61 -9.38 3.97 -7.63
CA GLU A 61 -9.74 3.26 -8.87
C GLU A 61 -9.72 4.18 -10.11
N ASP A 62 -9.94 5.50 -9.94
CA ASP A 62 -9.82 6.49 -11.02
C ASP A 62 -8.36 6.78 -11.41
N ILE A 63 -7.45 6.83 -10.44
CA ILE A 63 -6.06 7.26 -10.67
C ILE A 63 -5.11 6.09 -10.98
N TYR A 64 -5.35 4.91 -10.42
CA TYR A 64 -4.37 3.83 -10.39
C TYR A 64 -4.73 2.68 -11.33
N VAL A 65 -3.84 2.38 -12.28
CA VAL A 65 -4.01 1.25 -13.20
C VAL A 65 -3.29 0.02 -12.65
N PRO A 66 -3.97 -1.12 -12.45
CA PRO A 66 -3.32 -2.36 -11.99
C PRO A 66 -2.38 -2.89 -13.08
N ILE A 67 -1.19 -3.34 -12.69
CA ILE A 67 -0.20 -3.91 -13.63
C ILE A 67 0.15 -5.37 -13.36
N GLY A 68 -0.21 -5.92 -12.21
CA GLY A 68 0.07 -7.31 -11.84
C GLY A 68 -0.03 -7.57 -10.35
N ARG A 69 0.25 -8.80 -9.93
CA ARG A 69 0.37 -9.17 -8.51
C ARG A 69 1.68 -8.65 -7.94
N ALA A 70 1.70 -8.32 -6.65
CA ALA A 70 2.90 -7.81 -5.99
C ALA A 70 4.10 -8.77 -6.07
N ASP A 71 3.86 -10.07 -6.04
CA ASP A 71 4.92 -11.11 -6.02
C ASP A 71 5.83 -11.08 -7.27
N GLU A 72 5.30 -10.65 -8.42
CA GLU A 72 6.01 -10.71 -9.71
C GLU A 72 6.68 -9.38 -10.10
N SER A 73 6.22 -8.24 -9.57
CA SER A 73 6.61 -6.90 -10.07
C SER A 73 7.02 -5.91 -8.98
N TRP A 74 6.92 -6.25 -7.69
CA TRP A 74 7.30 -5.37 -6.60
C TRP A 74 8.72 -5.66 -6.12
N SER A 75 9.71 -4.91 -6.64
CA SER A 75 11.03 -4.81 -6.03
C SER A 75 11.12 -3.46 -5.32
N PRO A 76 10.81 -3.35 -4.02
CA PRO A 76 11.15 -2.14 -3.28
C PRO A 76 12.69 -2.04 -3.33
N PRO A 77 13.27 -0.83 -3.50
CA PRO A 77 14.70 -0.68 -3.34
C PRO A 77 15.04 -1.28 -1.98
N ALA A 78 15.94 -2.28 -1.98
CA ALA A 78 16.36 -2.98 -0.77
C ALA A 78 16.54 -1.92 0.31
N LYS A 79 15.86 -2.09 1.46
CA LYS A 79 16.12 -1.25 2.64
C LYS A 79 17.63 -1.17 2.72
N ARG A 80 18.21 0.00 2.49
CA ARG A 80 19.62 0.22 2.74
C ARG A 80 19.73 0.09 4.24
N GLU A 81 19.98 -1.13 4.71
CA GLU A 81 20.50 -1.40 6.03
C GLU A 81 21.83 -0.68 6.04
N VAL A 82 21.81 0.58 6.48
CA VAL A 82 23.03 1.29 6.86
C VAL A 82 23.65 0.43 7.98
N PRO A 83 24.82 -0.19 7.76
CA PRO A 83 25.47 -0.91 8.83
C PRO A 83 25.74 0.10 9.93
N PHE A 84 25.22 -0.14 11.13
CA PHE A 84 25.66 0.59 12.31
C PHE A 84 27.15 0.26 12.46
N ALA A 85 28.01 1.23 12.16
CA ALA A 85 29.44 1.10 12.40
C ALA A 85 29.66 0.89 13.91
N SER A 86 30.43 -0.13 14.24
CA SER A 86 30.81 -0.52 15.62
C SER A 86 31.72 0.50 16.28
#